data_AF-A0A6A0H3H4-F1
#
_entry.id   AF-A0A6A0H3H4-F1
#
_cell.length_a   1.000
_cell.length_b   1.000
_cell.length_c   1.000
_cell.angle_alpha   90.00
_cell.angle_beta   90.00
_cell.angle_gamma   90.00
#
_symmetry.space_group_name_H-M   'P 1'
#
loop_
_entity.id
_entity.type
_entity.pdbx_description
1 polymer ?
#
loop_
_entity_poly.entity_id
_entity_poly.type
_entity_poly.pdbx_seq_one_letter_code
_entity_poly.pdbx_strand_id
1 'polypeptide(L)'
;MTFRKVTKLDSEDDEIQIASLKYCMGKDAEDVMKTFSLSVEEGKSFEKVLGKFDEYFKPKLNIIRLRRQFQRRNQETGETEENYLRALFVLAGDCEFGATKKERIRDQFVAGIADDKLVEKLEHLYLSNRDKYFGSGHGIHSVLL
;
A
#
# COMPACT_ATOMS: atom_id res chain seq x y z
N MET A 1 -14.24 -12.76 -6.23
CA MET A 1 -14.01 -14.09 -6.84
C MET A 1 -15.06 -15.17 -6.49
N THR A 2 -15.96 -14.96 -5.54
CA THR A 2 -16.95 -15.99 -5.16
C THR A 2 -18.03 -16.22 -6.24
N PHE A 3 -18.51 -15.17 -6.91
CA PHE A 3 -19.56 -15.27 -7.94
C PHE A 3 -19.13 -16.08 -9.18
N ARG A 4 -17.94 -15.80 -9.73
CA ARG A 4 -17.36 -16.49 -10.91
C ARG A 4 -17.29 -18.01 -10.71
N LYS A 5 -16.83 -18.44 -9.53
CA LYS A 5 -16.71 -19.87 -9.18
C LYS A 5 -18.05 -20.54 -8.90
N VAL A 6 -18.96 -19.86 -8.19
CA VAL A 6 -20.27 -20.43 -7.84
C VAL A 6 -21.15 -20.64 -9.08
N THR A 7 -20.99 -19.80 -10.09
CA THR A 7 -21.73 -19.90 -11.36
C THR A 7 -21.05 -20.79 -12.40
N LYS A 8 -19.87 -21.36 -12.08
CA LYS A 8 -18.99 -22.07 -13.03
C LYS A 8 -18.57 -21.25 -14.24
N LEU A 9 -18.67 -19.92 -14.14
CA LEU A 9 -18.24 -19.01 -15.19
C LEU A 9 -16.73 -19.08 -15.43
N ASP A 10 -15.95 -19.51 -14.44
CA ASP A 10 -14.51 -19.71 -14.58
C ASP A 10 -14.11 -20.82 -15.55
N SER A 11 -15.01 -21.75 -15.87
CA SER A 11 -14.78 -22.81 -16.87
C SER A 11 -15.28 -22.49 -18.27
N GLU A 12 -15.94 -21.34 -18.46
CA GLU A 12 -16.42 -20.89 -19.77
C GLU A 12 -15.32 -20.19 -20.58
N ASP A 13 -15.55 -19.96 -21.87
CA ASP A 13 -14.62 -19.22 -22.72
C ASP A 13 -14.46 -17.77 -22.27
N ASP A 14 -13.25 -17.22 -22.42
CA ASP A 14 -12.93 -15.84 -22.01
C ASP A 14 -13.90 -14.80 -22.60
N GLU A 15 -14.43 -15.02 -23.80
CA GLU A 15 -15.45 -14.18 -24.42
C GLU A 15 -16.74 -14.09 -23.58
N ILE A 16 -17.24 -15.23 -23.10
CA ILE A 16 -18.42 -15.31 -22.24
C ILE A 16 -18.14 -14.67 -20.88
N GLN A 17 -16.94 -14.88 -20.34
CA GLN A 17 -16.53 -14.28 -19.08
C GLN A 17 -16.43 -12.75 -19.17
N ILE A 18 -15.86 -12.22 -20.26
CA ILE A 18 -15.76 -10.78 -20.53
C ILE A 18 -17.14 -10.17 -20.74
N ALA A 19 -18.01 -10.81 -21.53
CA ALA A 19 -19.38 -10.35 -21.74
C ALA A 19 -20.17 -10.30 -20.42
N SER A 20 -20.04 -11.34 -19.59
CA SER A 20 -20.66 -11.41 -18.26
C SER A 20 -20.11 -10.33 -17.31
N LEU A 21 -18.81 -10.07 -17.35
CA LEU A 21 -18.18 -9.00 -16.58
C LEU A 21 -18.76 -7.63 -16.96
N LYS A 22 -18.80 -7.32 -18.27
CA LYS A 22 -19.39 -6.08 -18.80
C LYS A 22 -20.84 -5.92 -18.37
N TYR A 23 -21.63 -6.99 -18.49
CA TYR A 23 -23.03 -7.01 -18.08
C TYR A 23 -23.20 -6.67 -16.59
N CYS A 24 -22.40 -7.29 -15.72
CA CYS A 24 -22.43 -7.03 -14.28
C CYS A 24 -21.99 -5.60 -13.90
N MET A 25 -21.09 -5.00 -14.68
CA MET A 25 -20.60 -3.63 -14.46
C MET A 25 -21.58 -2.56 -14.99
N GLY A 26 -22.48 -2.95 -15.90
CA GLY A 26 -23.55 -2.11 -16.41
C GLY A 26 -23.17 -1.30 -17.64
N LYS A 27 -24.06 -0.38 -18.02
CA LYS A 27 -24.05 0.33 -19.32
C LYS A 27 -22.75 1.08 -19.66
N ASP A 28 -22.02 1.55 -18.65
CA ASP A 28 -20.81 2.35 -18.86
C ASP A 28 -19.55 1.48 -19.03
N ALA A 29 -19.65 0.16 -18.81
CA ALA A 29 -18.51 -0.76 -18.85
C ALA A 29 -17.83 -0.78 -20.22
N GLU A 30 -18.62 -0.72 -21.30
CA GLU A 30 -18.10 -0.73 -22.66
C GLU A 30 -17.32 0.56 -22.98
N ASP A 31 -17.81 1.70 -22.51
CA ASP A 31 -17.15 2.99 -22.74
C ASP A 31 -15.88 3.12 -21.91
N VAL A 32 -15.90 2.63 -20.67
CA VAL A 32 -14.69 2.51 -19.85
C VAL A 32 -13.66 1.58 -20.52
N MET A 33 -14.09 0.42 -21.04
CA MET A 33 -13.18 -0.51 -21.70
C MET A 33 -12.52 0.08 -22.95
N LYS A 34 -13.24 0.90 -23.73
CA LYS A 34 -12.66 1.62 -24.89
C LYS A 34 -11.55 2.61 -24.50
N THR A 35 -11.52 3.08 -23.25
CA THR A 35 -10.43 3.92 -22.74
C THR A 35 -9.15 3.13 -22.47
N PHE A 36 -9.24 1.81 -22.36
CA PHE A 36 -8.08 0.95 -22.19
C PHE A 36 -7.43 0.78 -23.56
N SER A 37 -6.18 1.20 -23.71
CA SER A 37 -5.38 0.98 -24.93
C SER A 37 -5.01 -0.50 -25.11
N LEU A 38 -6.00 -1.39 -25.15
CA LEU A 38 -5.87 -2.83 -25.34
C LEU A 38 -5.71 -3.13 -26.83
N SER A 39 -4.79 -4.03 -27.15
CA SER A 39 -4.75 -4.66 -28.47
C SER A 39 -5.92 -5.63 -28.64
N VAL A 40 -6.18 -6.03 -29.89
CA VAL A 40 -7.24 -7.00 -30.24
C VAL A 40 -7.07 -8.32 -29.49
N GLU A 41 -5.83 -8.77 -29.30
CA GLU A 41 -5.54 -10.03 -28.59
C GLU A 41 -5.65 -9.88 -27.07
N GLU A 42 -5.25 -8.74 -26.51
CA GLU A 42 -5.44 -8.49 -25.06
C GLU A 42 -6.91 -8.32 -24.70
N GLY A 43 -7.72 -7.74 -25.59
CA GLY A 43 -9.17 -7.58 -25.41
C GLY A 43 -9.94 -8.89 -25.41
N LYS A 44 -9.33 -10.00 -25.86
CA LYS A 44 -9.91 -11.36 -25.80
C LYS A 44 -9.52 -12.13 -24.54
N SER A 45 -8.55 -11.63 -23.75
CA SER A 45 -8.10 -12.32 -22.54
C SER A 45 -8.82 -11.76 -21.32
N PHE A 46 -9.58 -12.61 -20.64
CA PHE A 46 -10.35 -12.21 -19.45
C PHE A 46 -9.44 -11.60 -18.38
N GLU A 47 -8.29 -12.23 -18.11
CA GLU A 47 -7.35 -11.77 -17.09
C GLU A 47 -6.74 -10.40 -17.43
N LYS A 48 -6.48 -10.12 -18.72
CA LYS A 48 -5.99 -8.80 -19.16
C LYS A 48 -7.05 -7.72 -19.04
N VAL A 49 -8.28 -8.03 -19.45
CA VAL A 49 -9.42 -7.11 -19.36
C VAL A 49 -9.75 -6.80 -17.90
N LEU A 50 -9.85 -7.83 -17.04
CA LEU A 50 -10.08 -7.66 -15.61
C LEU A 50 -8.97 -6.82 -14.97
N GLY A 51 -7.71 -7.09 -15.28
CA GLY A 51 -6.58 -6.32 -14.76
C GLY A 51 -6.64 -4.83 -15.12
N LYS A 52 -7.13 -4.48 -16.32
CA LYS A 52 -7.33 -3.07 -16.72
C LYS A 52 -8.50 -2.41 -16.02
N PHE A 53 -9.60 -3.13 -15.81
CA PHE A 53 -10.68 -2.63 -14.97
C PHE A 53 -10.23 -2.43 -13.53
N ASP A 54 -9.45 -3.35 -12.97
CA ASP A 54 -8.86 -3.20 -11.64
C ASP A 54 -7.94 -1.96 -11.59
N GLU A 55 -7.09 -1.73 -12.60
CA GLU A 55 -6.24 -0.53 -12.69
C GLU A 55 -7.06 0.76 -12.78
N TYR A 56 -8.12 0.77 -13.58
CA TYR A 56 -8.97 1.94 -13.81
C TYR A 56 -9.79 2.31 -12.57
N PHE A 57 -10.38 1.31 -11.91
CA PHE A 57 -11.21 1.50 -10.72
C PHE A 57 -10.41 1.54 -9.43
N LYS A 58 -9.10 1.21 -9.47
CA LYS A 58 -8.23 1.45 -8.33
C LYS A 58 -8.33 2.94 -8.01
N PRO A 59 -8.73 3.32 -6.77
CA PRO A 59 -8.65 4.70 -6.36
C PRO A 59 -7.21 5.16 -6.63
N LYS A 60 -7.03 6.21 -7.42
CA LYS A 60 -5.75 6.93 -7.45
C LYS A 60 -5.60 7.55 -6.07
N LEU A 61 -5.05 6.76 -5.15
CA LEU A 61 -4.72 7.24 -3.83
C LEU A 61 -3.83 8.46 -4.02
N ASN A 62 -4.24 9.57 -3.43
CA ASN A 62 -3.39 10.75 -3.43
C ASN A 62 -2.23 10.47 -2.48
N ILE A 63 -1.19 9.82 -2.99
CA ILE A 63 -0.01 9.38 -2.24
C ILE A 63 0.62 10.58 -1.53
N ILE A 64 0.61 11.76 -2.15
CA ILE A 64 1.10 13.00 -1.53
C ILE A 64 0.28 13.35 -0.28
N ARG A 65 -1.05 13.25 -0.34
CA ARG A 65 -1.93 13.47 0.81
C ARG A 65 -1.66 12.45 1.92
N LEU A 66 -1.50 11.19 1.58
CA LEU A 66 -1.25 10.11 2.55
C LEU A 66 0.11 10.27 3.24
N ARG A 67 1.16 10.54 2.46
CA ARG A 67 2.51 10.82 2.99
C ARG A 67 2.51 12.07 3.88
N ARG A 68 1.78 13.12 3.50
CA ARG A 68 1.60 14.32 4.33
C ARG A 68 0.89 13.98 5.64
N GLN A 69 -0.12 13.12 5.63
CA GLN A 69 -0.81 12.68 6.85
C GLN A 69 0.13 11.90 7.77
N PHE A 70 0.90 10.97 7.20
CA PHE A 70 1.93 10.23 7.92
C PHE A 70 2.97 11.16 8.56
N GLN A 71 3.52 12.11 7.79
CA GLN A 71 4.55 13.04 8.26
C GLN A 71 4.07 14.04 9.32
N ARG A 72 2.76 14.33 9.35
CA ARG A 72 2.16 15.24 10.32
C ARG A 72 1.66 14.53 11.58
N ARG A 73 1.77 13.20 11.65
CA ARG A 73 1.31 12.45 12.80
C ARG A 73 2.37 12.53 13.90
N ASN A 74 1.97 13.10 15.04
CA ASN A 74 2.72 13.13 16.30
C ASN A 74 1.92 12.41 17.38
N GLN A 75 2.57 11.93 18.44
CA GLN A 75 1.93 11.30 19.59
C GLN A 75 0.86 12.23 20.18
N GLU A 76 -0.37 11.72 20.31
CA GLU A 76 -1.48 12.48 20.90
C GLU A 76 -1.35 12.54 22.43
N THR A 77 -1.95 13.56 23.05
CA THR A 77 -1.92 13.69 24.51
C THR A 77 -2.58 12.49 25.18
N GLY A 78 -1.83 11.75 25.98
CA GLY A 78 -2.30 10.53 26.65
C GLY A 78 -2.27 9.27 25.78
N GLU A 79 -1.78 9.36 24.54
CA GLU A 79 -1.53 8.20 23.69
C GLU A 79 -0.26 7.48 24.15
N THR A 80 -0.30 6.15 24.25
CA THR A 80 0.89 5.34 24.53
C THR A 80 1.79 5.25 23.29
N GLU A 81 3.08 5.04 23.51
CA GLU A 81 4.08 4.90 22.44
C GLU A 81 3.72 3.75 21.49
N GLU A 82 3.20 2.64 22.04
CA GLU A 82 2.75 1.48 21.27
C GLU A 82 1.58 1.81 20.34
N ASN A 83 0.62 2.60 20.83
CA ASN A 83 -0.54 3.02 20.04
C ASN A 83 -0.11 4.01 18.95
N TYR A 84 0.79 4.92 19.27
CA TYR A 84 1.38 5.84 18.30
C TYR A 84 2.12 5.07 17.19
N LEU A 85 2.97 4.11 17.55
CA LEU A 85 3.69 3.26 16.60
C LEU A 85 2.70 2.49 15.70
N ARG A 86 1.65 1.90 16.28
CA ARG A 86 0.61 1.20 15.52
C ARG A 86 -0.09 2.13 14.52
N ALA A 87 -0.40 3.36 14.93
CA ALA A 87 -1.01 4.36 14.04
C ALA A 87 -0.11 4.70 12.86
N LEU A 88 1.21 4.84 13.08
CA LEU A 88 2.19 5.06 12.00
C LEU A 88 2.25 3.88 11.03
N PHE A 89 2.18 2.63 11.53
CA PHE A 89 2.13 1.44 10.68
C PHE A 89 0.92 1.42 9.75
N VAL A 90 -0.24 1.79 10.28
CA VAL A 90 -1.50 1.88 9.51
C VAL A 90 -1.37 2.96 8.43
N LEU A 91 -0.94 4.17 8.79
CA LEU A 91 -0.77 5.28 7.84
C LEU A 91 0.28 4.98 6.75
N ALA A 92 1.36 4.29 7.10
CA ALA A 92 2.39 3.88 6.15
C ALA A 92 1.94 2.74 5.21
N GLY A 93 0.78 2.11 5.46
CA GLY A 93 0.16 1.09 4.60
C GLY A 93 0.03 1.54 3.15
N ASP A 94 -0.56 2.72 2.98
CA ASP A 94 -0.98 3.24 1.68
C ASP A 94 -0.01 4.28 1.10
N CYS A 95 1.11 4.54 1.78
CA CYS A 95 2.07 5.59 1.39
C CYS A 95 3.06 5.19 0.29
N GLU A 96 3.04 3.92 -0.17
CA GLU A 96 3.96 3.39 -1.19
C GLU A 96 5.45 3.65 -0.87
N PHE A 97 5.88 3.45 0.38
CA PHE A 97 7.28 3.67 0.79
C PHE A 97 8.24 2.57 0.30
N GLY A 98 7.73 1.45 -0.22
CA GLY A 98 8.54 0.33 -0.70
C GLY A 98 9.49 -0.20 0.37
N ALA A 99 10.73 -0.49 -0.01
CA ALA A 99 11.76 -1.03 0.88
C ALA A 99 12.06 -0.11 2.08
N THR A 100 11.84 1.21 1.95
CA THR A 100 12.15 2.20 3.00
C THR A 100 11.04 2.33 4.06
N LYS A 101 9.95 1.56 3.95
CA LYS A 101 8.78 1.70 4.84
C LYS A 101 9.14 1.66 6.33
N LYS A 102 9.98 0.71 6.75
CA LYS A 102 10.39 0.57 8.15
C LYS A 102 11.23 1.74 8.64
N GLU A 103 12.14 2.22 7.80
CA GLU A 103 12.99 3.39 8.09
C GLU A 103 12.14 4.64 8.26
N ARG A 104 11.16 4.86 7.37
CA ARG A 104 10.22 5.98 7.46
C ARG A 104 9.39 5.95 8.74
N ILE A 105 8.86 4.78 9.11
CA ILE A 105 8.09 4.59 10.36
C ILE A 105 8.96 4.91 11.57
N ARG A 106 10.18 4.39 11.62
CA ARG A 106 11.15 4.69 12.67
C ARG A 106 11.42 6.19 12.77
N ASP A 107 11.79 6.82 11.66
CA ASP A 107 12.20 8.23 11.65
C ASP A 107 11.03 9.12 12.12
N GLN A 108 9.80 8.83 11.67
CA GLN A 108 8.61 9.54 12.12
C GLN A 108 8.27 9.26 13.59
N PHE A 109 8.47 8.02 14.05
CA PHE A 109 8.24 7.65 15.45
C PHE A 109 9.13 8.45 16.38
N VAL A 110 10.43 8.50 16.12
CA VAL A 110 11.39 9.29 16.90
C VAL A 110 11.06 10.78 16.81
N ALA A 111 10.75 11.30 15.62
CA ALA A 111 10.45 12.73 15.43
C ALA A 111 9.14 13.21 16.07
N GLY A 112 8.19 12.31 16.33
CA GLY A 112 6.86 12.66 16.83
C GLY A 112 6.51 12.14 18.22
N ILE A 113 7.44 11.46 18.92
CA ILE A 113 7.29 11.12 20.35
C ILE A 113 7.25 12.41 21.18
N ALA A 114 6.45 12.41 22.24
CA ALA A 114 6.35 13.53 23.17
C ALA A 114 7.38 13.51 24.32
N ASP A 115 7.95 12.35 24.64
CA ASP A 115 8.98 12.20 25.69
C ASP A 115 10.40 12.41 25.12
N ASP A 116 10.95 13.61 25.34
CA ASP A 116 12.29 13.98 24.89
C ASP A 116 13.39 13.05 25.45
N LYS A 117 13.23 12.51 26.68
CA LYS A 117 14.22 11.58 27.25
C LYS A 117 14.21 10.24 26.53
N LEU A 118 13.02 9.79 26.11
CA LEU A 118 12.89 8.59 25.30
C LEU A 118 13.54 8.81 23.93
N VAL A 119 13.34 9.98 23.32
CA VAL A 119 13.99 10.36 22.05
C VAL A 119 15.51 10.29 22.19
N GLU A 120 16.10 10.96 23.17
CA GLU A 120 17.55 10.95 23.41
C GLU A 120 18.10 9.53 23.58
N LYS A 121 17.38 8.68 24.33
CA LYS A 121 17.76 7.27 24.54
C LYS A 121 17.74 6.50 23.22
N LEU A 122 16.70 6.66 22.41
CA LEU A 122 16.59 5.99 21.12
C LEU A 122 17.70 6.44 20.15
N GLU A 123 17.97 7.74 20.07
CA GLU A 123 19.05 8.29 19.25
C GLU A 123 20.43 7.74 19.67
N HIS A 124 20.70 7.68 20.98
CA HIS A 124 21.94 7.11 21.48
C HIS A 124 22.08 5.62 21.15
N LEU A 125 20.99 4.84 21.22
CA LEU A 125 20.97 3.44 20.82
C LEU A 125 21.25 3.26 19.33
N TYR A 126 20.78 4.18 18.47
CA TYR A 126 21.10 4.18 17.05
C TYR A 126 22.59 4.42 16.80
N LEU A 127 23.17 5.42 17.45
CA LEU A 127 24.60 5.73 17.31
C LEU A 127 25.49 4.60 17.82
N SER A 128 25.12 3.97 18.93
CA SER A 128 25.88 2.89 19.56
C SER A 128 25.92 1.60 18.72
N ASN A 129 24.98 1.43 17.78
CA ASN A 129 24.95 0.26 16.90
C ASN A 129 25.30 0.60 15.44
N ARG A 130 25.78 1.81 15.17
CA ARG A 130 26.05 2.32 13.81
C ARG A 130 26.94 1.38 12.98
N ASP A 131 27.99 0.81 13.57
CA ASP A 131 28.95 -0.05 12.86
C ASP A 131 28.37 -1.41 12.45
N LYS A 132 27.39 -1.94 13.20
CA LYS A 132 26.65 -3.15 12.81
C LYS A 132 25.74 -2.95 11.60
N TYR A 133 25.26 -1.71 11.37
CA TYR A 133 24.24 -1.39 10.38
C TYR A 133 24.77 -0.70 9.11
N PHE A 134 25.98 -0.14 9.14
CA PHE A 134 26.62 0.45 7.95
C PHE A 134 27.64 -0.50 7.27
N GLY A 135 28.15 -1.53 7.96
CA GLY A 135 29.19 -2.43 7.42
C GLY A 135 28.71 -3.71 6.73
N SER A 136 27.43 -4.08 6.82
CA SER A 136 26.96 -5.44 6.49
C SER A 136 25.97 -5.54 5.32
N GLY A 137 25.67 -4.44 4.60
CA GLY A 137 24.71 -4.46 3.47
C GLY A 137 23.27 -4.85 3.86
N HIS A 138 23.01 -5.11 5.15
CA HIS A 138 21.71 -5.41 5.72
C HIS A 138 21.20 -4.12 6.37
N GLY A 139 20.41 -3.36 5.62
CA GLY A 139 19.94 -2.04 6.04
C GLY A 139 19.22 -2.07 7.37
N ILE A 140 19.70 -1.28 8.34
CA ILE A 140 18.95 -0.61 9.43
C ILE A 140 17.73 -1.36 10.03
N HIS A 141 17.83 -2.68 10.24
CA HIS A 141 16.65 -3.53 10.38
C HIS A 141 16.20 -3.89 11.81
N SER A 142 16.91 -3.56 12.91
CA SER A 142 16.60 -4.26 14.18
C SER A 142 16.64 -3.49 15.51
N VAL A 143 16.56 -2.16 15.54
CA VAL A 143 16.56 -1.45 16.85
C VAL A 143 15.16 -1.03 17.32
N LEU A 144 14.15 -1.02 16.44
CA LEU A 144 12.77 -0.64 16.81
C LEU A 144 11.68 -1.53 16.18
N LEU A 145 12.06 -2.64 15.55
CA LEU A 145 11.21 -3.74 15.06
C LEU A 145 11.96 -5.07 15.17
#